data_AF-A0A8D8XWF0-F1
#
_entry.id   AF-A0A8D8XWF0-F1
#
_cell.length_a   1.000
_cell.length_b   1.000
_cell.length_c   1.000
_cell.angle_alpha   90.00
_cell.angle_beta   90.00
_cell.angle_gamma   90.00
#
_symmetry.space_group_name_H-M   'P 1'
#
loop_
_entity.id
_entity.type
_entity.pdbx_description
1 polymer ?
#
loop_
_entity_poly.entity_id
_entity_poly.type
_entity_poly.pdbx_seq_one_letter_code
_entity_poly.pdbx_strand_id
1 'polypeptide(L)'
;MPNFPRIHKQHIALYGTTREEVQQQIEAWTRNARQYGLIFSQEKSEVLILNRLEDIGGQINMDGVNLENTDNFKYLGSTLSKNGEIDVEITKRIEIGGKFYHVVRDLIWNKKVPQKCKKVLYILHPDFNLWE
;
A
#
# COMPACT_ATOMS: atom_id res chain seq x y z
N MET A 1 -32.50 0.78 5.22
CA MET A 1 -31.16 1.30 5.57
C MET A 1 -30.72 2.22 4.45
N PRO A 2 -30.09 3.38 4.74
CA PRO A 2 -29.60 4.26 3.68
C PRO A 2 -28.49 3.55 2.90
N ASN A 3 -28.65 3.49 1.58
CA ASN A 3 -27.69 2.91 0.65
C ASN A 3 -26.52 3.89 0.50
N PHE A 4 -25.50 3.78 1.35
CA PHE A 4 -24.26 4.51 1.13
C PHE A 4 -23.55 3.90 -0.09
N PRO A 5 -23.20 4.70 -1.11
CA PRO A 5 -22.46 4.19 -2.25
C PRO A 5 -21.11 3.63 -1.75
N ARG A 6 -20.91 2.32 -1.94
CA ARG A 6 -19.62 1.67 -1.70
C ARG A 6 -18.66 2.11 -2.80
N ILE A 7 -17.78 3.05 -2.48
CA ILE A 7 -16.68 3.42 -3.37
C ILE A 7 -15.62 2.32 -3.24
N HIS A 8 -15.53 1.44 -4.23
CA HIS A 8 -14.48 0.43 -4.29
C HIS A 8 -13.17 1.13 -4.66
N LYS A 9 -12.25 1.22 -3.70
CA LYS A 9 -10.90 1.75 -3.93
C LYS A 9 -10.09 0.70 -4.68
N GLN A 10 -9.60 1.06 -5.86
CA GLN A 10 -8.68 0.23 -6.64
C GLN A 10 -7.27 0.82 -6.58
N HIS A 11 -6.28 -0.05 -6.61
CA HIS A 11 -4.87 0.31 -6.60
C HIS A 11 -4.23 -0.23 -7.88
N ILE A 12 -3.34 0.58 -8.47
CA ILE A 12 -2.53 0.19 -9.63
C ILE A 12 -1.09 0.63 -9.36
N ALA A 13 -0.14 -0.19 -9.77
CA ALA A 13 1.28 0.16 -9.80
C ALA A 13 1.76 0.12 -11.25
N LEU A 14 2.48 1.16 -11.65
CA LEU A 14 3.13 1.25 -12.95
C LEU A 14 4.64 1.16 -12.72
N TYR A 15 5.33 0.47 -13.61
CA TYR A 15 6.77 0.32 -13.54
C TYR A 15 7.37 0.55 -14.91
N GLY A 16 8.62 0.98 -14.92
CA GLY A 16 9.38 1.23 -16.13
C GLY A 16 10.85 1.34 -15.81
N THR A 17 11.67 1.26 -16.84
CA THR A 17 13.12 1.40 -16.73
C THR A 17 13.58 2.81 -16.97
N THR A 18 12.77 3.66 -17.61
CA THR A 18 13.09 5.06 -17.88
C THR A 18 11.98 5.97 -17.37
N ARG A 19 12.33 7.23 -17.09
CA ARG A 19 11.38 8.25 -16.64
C ARG A 19 10.33 8.53 -17.73
N GLU A 20 10.75 8.54 -19.00
CA GLU A 20 9.90 8.79 -20.16
C GLU A 20 8.86 7.68 -20.34
N GLU A 21 9.26 6.42 -20.16
CA GLU A 21 8.36 5.27 -20.22
C GLU A 21 7.27 5.36 -19.15
N VAL A 22 7.63 5.66 -17.90
CA VAL A 22 6.68 5.79 -16.79
C VAL A 22 5.76 7.00 -17.00
N GLN A 23 6.30 8.12 -17.49
CA GLN A 23 5.54 9.34 -17.80
C GLN A 23 4.47 9.07 -18.87
N GLN A 24 4.85 8.40 -19.97
CA GLN A 24 3.92 8.02 -21.03
C GLN A 24 2.83 7.06 -20.54
N GLN A 25 3.19 6.10 -19.68
CA GLN A 25 2.22 5.20 -19.07
C GLN A 25 1.21 5.96 -18.20
N ILE A 26 1.66 6.86 -17.33
CA ILE A 26 0.78 7.65 -16.46
C ILE A 26 -0.20 8.50 -17.28
N GLU A 27 0.28 9.14 -18.34
CA GLU A 27 -0.58 9.95 -19.22
C GLU A 27 -1.61 9.09 -19.95
N ALA A 28 -1.21 7.94 -20.47
CA ALA A 28 -2.10 7.00 -21.15
C ALA A 28 -3.17 6.45 -20.18
N TRP A 29 -2.75 6.00 -19.00
CA TRP A 29 -3.66 5.49 -17.97
C TRP A 29 -4.64 6.56 -17.51
N THR A 30 -4.17 7.76 -17.20
CA THR A 30 -5.03 8.86 -16.73
C THR A 30 -6.03 9.28 -17.80
N ARG A 31 -5.61 9.36 -19.07
CA ARG A 31 -6.50 9.68 -20.19
C ARG A 31 -7.56 8.60 -20.41
N ASN A 32 -7.16 7.33 -20.41
CA ASN A 32 -8.08 6.21 -20.65
C ASN A 32 -9.03 6.02 -19.47
N ALA A 33 -8.56 6.12 -18.23
CA ALA A 33 -9.39 6.02 -17.02
C ALA A 33 -10.54 7.03 -17.04
N ARG A 34 -10.27 8.28 -17.46
CA ARG A 34 -11.29 9.33 -17.59
C ARG A 34 -12.41 8.96 -18.57
N GLN A 35 -12.12 8.22 -19.63
CA GLN A 35 -13.15 7.76 -20.58
C GLN A 35 -14.16 6.82 -19.93
N TYR A 36 -13.76 6.12 -18.86
CA TYR A 36 -14.60 5.24 -18.05
C TYR A 36 -15.12 5.90 -16.77
N GLY A 37 -14.94 7.21 -16.60
CA GLY A 37 -15.35 7.94 -15.40
C GLY A 37 -14.47 7.68 -14.16
N LEU A 38 -13.28 7.09 -14.35
CA LEU A 38 -12.31 6.87 -13.28
C LEU A 38 -11.33 8.05 -13.20
N ILE A 39 -10.96 8.44 -11.98
CA ILE A 39 -10.04 9.54 -11.70
C ILE A 39 -8.99 9.04 -10.71
N PHE A 40 -7.72 9.25 -11.04
CA PHE A 40 -6.61 8.99 -10.12
C PHE A 40 -6.45 10.14 -9.14
N SER A 41 -6.17 9.81 -7.89
CA SER A 41 -5.97 10.78 -6.81
C SER A 41 -4.50 11.19 -6.79
N GLN A 42 -4.19 12.39 -7.29
CA GLN A 42 -2.83 12.94 -7.29
C GLN A 42 -2.20 12.93 -5.89
N GLU A 43 -2.98 13.29 -4.85
CA GLU A 43 -2.53 13.28 -3.44
C GLU A 43 -2.11 11.88 -2.94
N LYS A 44 -2.64 10.81 -3.54
CA LYS A 44 -2.37 9.42 -3.11
C LYS A 44 -1.43 8.69 -4.07
N SER A 45 -0.96 9.37 -5.11
CA SER A 45 -0.07 8.82 -6.11
C SER A 45 1.35 9.21 -5.76
N GLU A 46 2.18 8.20 -5.49
CA GLU A 46 3.58 8.35 -5.10
C GLU A 46 4.46 7.67 -6.15
N VAL A 47 5.72 8.08 -6.21
CA VAL A 47 6.72 7.51 -7.12
C VAL A 47 7.89 6.97 -6.30
N LEU A 48 8.32 5.76 -6.63
CA LEU A 48 9.54 5.19 -6.08
C LEU A 48 10.59 5.09 -7.19
N ILE A 49 11.75 5.69 -6.96
CA ILE A 49 12.91 5.55 -7.84
C ILE A 49 13.94 4.68 -7.12
N LEU A 50 14.17 3.47 -7.62
CA LEU A 50 15.13 2.55 -6.99
C LEU A 50 16.56 3.08 -7.13
N ASN A 51 17.38 2.96 -6.08
CA ASN A 51 18.77 3.48 -6.08
C ASN A 51 19.63 2.95 -7.23
N ARG A 52 19.35 1.73 -7.71
CA ARG A 52 20.03 1.14 -8.87
C ARG A 52 19.81 1.93 -10.18
N LEU A 53 18.89 2.89 -10.15
CA LEU A 53 18.43 3.71 -11.27
C LEU A 53 18.64 5.21 -10.96
N GLU A 54 19.58 5.58 -10.08
CA GLU A 54 19.79 6.98 -9.65
C GLU A 54 20.01 7.98 -10.82
N ASP A 55 20.57 7.52 -11.94
CA ASP A 55 20.78 8.35 -13.15
C ASP A 55 19.50 8.61 -13.95
N ILE A 56 18.38 8.00 -13.58
CA ILE A 56 17.07 8.13 -14.26
C ILE A 56 16.26 9.30 -13.65
N GLY A 57 16.94 10.14 -12.86
CA GLY A 57 16.40 11.25 -12.11
C GLY A 57 15.40 12.10 -12.89
N GLY A 58 14.27 12.40 -12.24
CA GLY A 58 13.23 13.26 -12.78
C GLY A 58 11.96 13.21 -11.94
N GLN A 59 11.13 14.24 -12.08
CA GLN A 59 9.81 14.26 -11.49
C GLN A 59 8.79 13.74 -12.51
N ILE A 60 7.93 12.84 -12.05
CA ILE A 60 6.79 12.37 -12.81
C ILE A 60 5.63 13.33 -12.61
N ASN A 61 4.96 13.68 -13.70
CA ASN A 61 3.83 14.59 -13.70
C ASN A 61 2.53 13.85 -14.00
N MET A 62 1.51 14.11 -13.20
CA MET A 62 0.14 13.63 -13.42
C MET A 62 -0.77 14.86 -13.50
N ASP A 63 -1.34 15.10 -14.68
CA ASP A 63 -2.28 16.20 -14.93
C ASP A 63 -1.77 17.60 -14.52
N GLY A 64 -0.49 17.87 -14.77
CA GLY A 64 0.14 19.15 -14.40
C GLY A 64 0.66 19.20 -12.97
N VAL A 65 0.37 18.21 -12.13
CA VAL A 65 0.91 18.10 -10.76
C VAL A 65 2.07 17.13 -10.73
N ASN A 66 3.18 17.57 -10.16
CA ASN A 66 4.30 16.69 -9.96
C ASN A 66 4.07 15.78 -8.74
N LEU A 67 4.25 14.48 -8.93
CA LEU A 67 4.10 13.50 -7.86
C LEU A 67 5.28 13.55 -6.90
N GLU A 68 5.03 13.15 -5.65
CA GLU A 68 6.05 13.02 -4.62
C GLU A 68 6.88 11.75 -4.83
N ASN A 69 8.20 11.90 -4.72
CA ASN A 69 9.11 10.75 -4.68
C ASN A 69 9.23 10.28 -3.22
N THR A 70 8.89 9.03 -2.97
CA THR A 70 8.98 8.41 -1.64
C THR A 70 10.15 7.43 -1.58
N ASP A 71 10.74 7.27 -0.40
CA ASP A 71 11.73 6.22 -0.13
C ASP A 71 11.09 4.88 0.20
N ASN A 72 9.82 4.88 0.60
CA ASN A 72 9.07 3.69 1.01
C ASN A 72 7.69 3.68 0.36
N PHE A 73 7.52 2.83 -0.64
CA PHE A 73 6.28 2.72 -1.40
C PHE A 73 5.40 1.61 -0.85
N LYS A 74 4.17 1.94 -0.45
CA LYS A 74 3.21 0.95 0.04
C LYS A 74 2.29 0.46 -1.07
N TYR A 75 2.22 -0.86 -1.26
CA TYR A 75 1.32 -1.49 -2.22
C TYR A 75 0.71 -2.77 -1.65
N LEU A 76 -0.63 -2.83 -1.59
CA LEU A 76 -1.41 -4.00 -1.14
C LEU A 76 -0.88 -4.64 0.16
N GLY A 77 -0.63 -3.81 1.17
CA GLY A 77 -0.10 -4.25 2.47
C GLY A 77 1.43 -4.42 2.55
N SER A 78 2.13 -4.52 1.42
CA SER A 78 3.60 -4.63 1.37
C SER A 78 4.28 -3.26 1.23
N THR A 79 5.55 -3.16 1.61
CA THR A 79 6.34 -1.92 1.57
C THR A 79 7.64 -2.16 0.81
N LEU A 80 7.81 -1.49 -0.32
CA LEU A 80 9.04 -1.54 -1.13
C LEU A 80 9.92 -0.33 -0.79
N SER A 81 11.16 -0.58 -0.40
CA SER A 81 12.14 0.48 -0.13
C SER A 81 12.89 0.91 -1.39
N LYS A 82 13.42 2.13 -1.36
CA LYS A 82 14.26 2.71 -2.44
C LYS A 82 15.47 1.84 -2.77
N ASN A 83 16.05 1.19 -1.77
CA ASN A 83 17.21 0.31 -1.94
C ASN A 83 16.82 -1.07 -2.51
N GLY A 84 15.52 -1.39 -2.54
CA GLY A 84 15.03 -2.74 -2.81
C GLY A 84 15.27 -3.71 -1.65
N GLU A 85 15.60 -3.19 -0.47
CA GLU A 85 15.80 -3.94 0.76
C GLU A 85 14.45 -4.23 1.44
N ILE A 86 14.36 -5.39 2.09
CA ILE A 86 13.15 -5.88 2.76
C ILE A 86 13.15 -5.60 4.28
N ASP A 87 14.25 -5.08 4.80
CA ASP A 87 14.48 -4.81 6.22
C ASP A 87 13.42 -3.89 6.85
N VAL A 88 13.00 -2.83 6.12
CA VAL A 88 11.95 -1.91 6.54
C VAL A 88 10.62 -2.65 6.72
N GLU A 89 10.26 -3.49 5.75
CA GLU A 89 9.03 -4.27 5.82
C GLU A 89 9.06 -5.31 6.94
N ILE A 90 10.19 -6.01 7.12
CA ILE A 90 10.37 -6.99 8.20
C ILE A 90 10.22 -6.32 9.55
N THR A 91 10.92 -5.21 9.77
CA THR A 91 10.90 -4.47 11.05
C THR A 91 9.48 -4.03 11.38
N LYS A 92 8.77 -3.45 10.40
CA LYS A 92 7.38 -3.02 10.54
C LYS A 92 6.44 -4.18 10.87
N ARG A 93 6.58 -5.34 10.21
CA ARG A 93 5.76 -6.52 10.48
C ARG A 93 6.03 -7.09 11.87
N ILE A 94 7.28 -7.11 12.33
CA ILE A 94 7.64 -7.50 13.70
C ILE A 94 7.01 -6.56 14.72
N GLU A 95 7.07 -5.26 14.51
CA GLU A 95 6.47 -4.28 15.42
C GLU A 95 4.95 -4.43 15.51
N ILE A 96 4.26 -4.58 14.38
CA ILE A 96 2.80 -4.79 14.35
C ILE A 96 2.45 -6.10 15.07
N GLY A 97 3.15 -7.19 14.75
CA GLY A 97 2.95 -8.48 15.41
C GLY A 97 3.22 -8.43 16.91
N GLY A 98 4.26 -7.73 17.34
CA GLY A 98 4.60 -7.52 18.74
C GLY A 98 3.54 -6.71 19.50
N LYS A 99 3.10 -5.58 18.93
CA LYS A 99 2.00 -4.77 19.49
C LYS A 99 0.73 -5.59 19.66
N PHE A 100 0.35 -6.35 18.63
CA PHE A 100 -0.81 -7.23 18.69
C PHE A 100 -0.65 -8.29 19.79
N TYR A 101 0.49 -8.99 19.83
CA TYR A 101 0.78 -9.97 20.86
C TYR A 101 0.59 -9.41 22.27
N HIS A 102 1.11 -8.21 22.54
CA HIS A 102 0.96 -7.56 23.83
C HIS A 102 -0.50 -7.25 24.20
N VAL A 103 -1.34 -6.91 23.23
CA VAL A 103 -2.77 -6.67 23.44
C VAL A 103 -3.54 -7.96 23.73
N VAL A 104 -3.22 -9.06 23.05
CA VAL A 104 -4.05 -10.27 23.09
C VAL A 104 -3.53 -11.39 23.98
N ARG A 105 -2.28 -11.34 24.45
CA ARG A 105 -1.66 -12.43 25.21
C ARG A 105 -2.48 -12.86 26.42
N ASP A 106 -3.04 -11.93 27.18
CA ASP A 106 -3.78 -12.27 28.40
C ASP A 106 -5.12 -12.95 28.07
N LEU A 107 -5.73 -12.58 26.95
CA LEU A 107 -6.97 -13.17 26.45
C LEU A 107 -6.75 -14.56 25.84
N ILE A 108 -5.69 -14.72 25.04
CA ILE A 108 -5.38 -15.98 24.35
C ILE A 108 -4.91 -17.06 25.35
N TRP A 109 -4.14 -16.69 26.37
CA TRP A 109 -3.64 -17.65 27.37
C TRP A 109 -4.62 -17.91 28.53
N ASN A 110 -5.71 -17.14 28.63
CA ASN A 110 -6.73 -17.38 29.64
C ASN A 110 -7.52 -18.68 29.35
N LYS A 111 -7.46 -19.64 30.27
CA LYS A 111 -8.16 -20.93 30.17
C LYS A 111 -9.68 -20.80 30.26
N LYS A 112 -10.19 -19.71 30.84
CA LYS A 112 -11.64 -19.41 30.95
C LYS A 112 -12.25 -18.94 29.64
N VAL A 113 -11.43 -18.49 28.69
CA VAL A 113 -11.91 -18.00 27.39
C VAL A 113 -12.13 -19.19 26.44
N PRO A 114 -13.34 -19.37 25.89
CA PRO A 114 -13.63 -20.44 24.94
C PRO A 114 -12.75 -20.35 23.69
N GLN A 115 -12.34 -21.50 23.15
CA GLN A 115 -11.51 -21.58 21.94
C GLN A 115 -12.15 -20.89 20.73
N LYS A 116 -13.48 -20.90 20.63
CA LYS A 116 -14.21 -20.23 19.55
C LYS A 116 -13.96 -18.72 19.55
N CYS A 117 -13.93 -18.07 20.71
CA CYS A 117 -13.64 -16.65 20.85
C CYS A 117 -12.19 -16.32 20.45
N LYS A 118 -11.24 -17.20 20.82
CA LYS A 118 -9.83 -17.04 20.43
C LYS A 118 -9.62 -17.14 18.92
N LYS A 119 -10.32 -18.07 18.25
CA LYS A 119 -10.29 -18.19 16.78
C LYS A 119 -10.89 -16.97 16.08
N VAL A 120 -11.99 -16.44 16.62
CA VAL A 120 -12.63 -15.23 16.08
C VAL A 120 -11.69 -14.02 16.19
N LEU A 121 -10.98 -13.87 17.32
CA LEU A 121 -9.98 -12.81 17.49
C LEU A 121 -8.87 -12.86 16.43
N TYR A 122 -8.41 -14.05 16.08
CA TYR A 122 -7.40 -14.25 15.04
C TYR A 122 -7.91 -13.86 13.64
N ILE A 123 -9.19 -14.14 13.35
CA ILE A 123 -9.80 -13.88 12.03
C ILE A 123 -10.25 -12.42 11.87
N LEU A 124 -10.72 -11.79 12.94
CA LEU A 124 -11.35 -10.46 12.89
C LEU A 124 -10.37 -9.30 13.05
N HIS A 125 -9.08 -9.54 13.33
CA HIS A 125 -8.15 -8.43 13.50
C HIS A 125 -7.80 -7.79 12.14
N PRO A 126 -8.17 -6.52 11.89
CA PRO A 126 -8.00 -5.88 10.58
C PRO A 126 -6.53 -5.79 10.14
N ASP A 127 -5.60 -5.65 11.10
CA ASP A 127 -4.16 -5.54 10.79
C ASP A 127 -3.53 -6.87 10.35
N PHE A 128 -4.28 -7.97 10.38
CA PHE A 128 -3.87 -9.27 9.84
C PHE A 128 -4.29 -9.51 8.38
N ASN A 129 -5.02 -8.57 7.75
CA ASN A 129 -5.00 -8.43 6.30
C ASN A 129 -3.65 -7.83 5.88
N LEU A 130 -2.59 -8.57 6.14
CA LEU A 130 -1.22 -8.32 5.71
C LEU A 130 -1.02 -8.49 4.19
N TRP A 131 -2.14 -8.63 3.46
CA TRP A 131 -2.27 -8.93 2.04
C TRP A 131 -3.33 -8.05 1.32
N GLU A 132 -3.88 -7.02 1.99
CA GLU A 132 -4.71 -5.96 1.38
C GLU A 132 -4.15 -4.57 1.71
#